data_AF-A0A224AYZ2-F1
#
_entry.id   AF-A0A224AYZ2-F1
#
_cell.length_a   1.000
_cell.length_b   1.000
_cell.length_c   1.000
_cell.angle_alpha   90.00
_cell.angle_beta   90.00
_cell.angle_gamma   90.00
#
_symmetry.space_group_name_H-M   'P 1'
#
loop_
_entity.id
_entity.type
_entity.pdbx_description
1 polymer ?
#
loop_
_entity_poly.entity_id
_entity_poly.type
_entity_poly.pdbx_seq_one_letter_code
_entity_poly.pdbx_strand_id
1 'polypeptide(L)'
;MKKITLFKKKPKINEEGLFDLYKQYRDVYEQNASKILSFETIISKPLLLNNLGFKSPEFKAIKRKLEKAVESRHNIKFKDFTIMFNLNLKYSKVTMVPMIASESIFSDNHVVDFEYDQDDYTINNLLAALNTEITDLISRGFYLELIPNTLIFQGPDSLKLFFNQEVVSKVAKVE
;
A
#
# COMPACT_ATOMS: atom_id res chain seq x y z
N MET A 1 16.45 13.09 -62.63
CA MET A 1 15.61 12.98 -61.41
C MET A 1 16.30 12.04 -60.42
N LYS A 2 16.77 12.55 -59.27
CA LYS A 2 17.42 11.74 -58.22
C LYS A 2 16.35 11.28 -57.21
N LYS A 3 16.20 9.96 -57.03
CA LYS A 3 15.36 9.39 -55.96
C LYS A 3 16.05 9.66 -54.61
N ILE A 4 15.39 10.43 -53.76
CA ILE A 4 15.78 10.62 -52.36
C ILE A 4 15.19 9.45 -51.57
N THR A 5 16.04 8.54 -51.08
CA THR A 5 15.64 7.50 -50.13
C THR A 5 15.50 8.12 -48.74
N LEU A 6 14.26 8.25 -48.28
CA LEU A 6 13.86 9.05 -47.12
C LEU A 6 13.68 8.24 -45.83
N PHE A 7 14.38 7.12 -45.64
CA PHE A 7 14.38 6.41 -44.36
C PHE A 7 15.77 5.86 -44.03
N LYS A 8 16.51 6.61 -43.21
CA LYS A 8 17.69 6.12 -42.51
C LYS A 8 17.25 5.00 -41.56
N LYS A 9 18.00 3.90 -41.60
CA LYS A 9 17.90 2.73 -40.70
C LYS A 9 17.69 3.21 -39.26
N LYS A 10 16.63 2.74 -38.58
CA LYS A 10 16.41 3.02 -37.16
C LYS A 10 17.72 2.72 -36.40
N PRO A 11 18.20 3.63 -35.54
CA PRO A 11 19.31 3.29 -34.67
C PRO A 11 18.91 2.04 -33.89
N LYS A 12 19.86 1.09 -33.75
CA LYS A 12 19.72 0.01 -32.77
C LYS A 12 19.36 0.69 -31.45
N ILE A 13 18.18 0.40 -30.93
CA ILE A 13 17.83 0.75 -29.56
C ILE A 13 18.89 0.04 -28.73
N ASN A 14 19.87 0.78 -28.20
CA ASN A 14 20.67 0.27 -27.12
C ASN A 14 19.66 -0.15 -26.04
N GLU A 15 19.70 -1.40 -25.63
CA GLU A 15 19.05 -1.90 -24.42
C GLU A 15 19.72 -1.26 -23.19
N GLU A 16 19.81 0.07 -23.15
CA GLU A 16 20.01 0.82 -21.92
C GLU A 16 18.92 0.34 -20.98
N GLY A 17 19.36 -0.33 -19.91
CA GLY A 17 18.58 -1.31 -19.16
C GLY A 17 17.11 -0.92 -18.96
N LEU A 18 16.22 -1.86 -19.28
CA LEU A 18 14.79 -1.76 -19.03
C LEU A 18 14.56 -1.08 -17.68
N PHE A 19 13.95 0.12 -17.68
CA PHE A 19 13.70 0.86 -16.44
C PHE A 19 12.76 0.04 -15.55
N ASP A 20 13.33 -0.61 -14.54
CA ASP A 20 12.58 -1.46 -13.65
C ASP A 20 11.92 -0.64 -12.54
N LEU A 21 10.66 -0.30 -12.81
CA LEU A 21 9.79 0.49 -11.94
C LEU A 21 9.66 -0.05 -10.51
N TYR A 22 9.83 -1.37 -10.34
CA TYR A 22 9.58 -2.09 -9.10
C TYR A 22 10.87 -2.57 -8.43
N LYS A 23 12.04 -2.23 -8.98
CA LYS A 23 13.34 -2.61 -8.40
C LYS A 23 13.47 -2.16 -6.95
N GLN A 24 13.03 -0.93 -6.63
CA GLN A 24 13.10 -0.40 -5.27
C GLN A 24 12.31 -1.26 -4.27
N TYR A 25 11.13 -1.75 -4.65
CA TYR A 25 10.37 -2.68 -3.81
C TYR A 25 11.16 -3.97 -3.58
N ARG A 26 11.67 -4.59 -4.64
CA ARG A 26 12.35 -5.89 -4.52
C ARG A 26 13.64 -5.78 -3.72
N ASP A 27 14.46 -4.76 -3.98
CA ASP A 27 15.69 -4.51 -3.23
C ASP A 27 15.38 -4.35 -1.72
N VAL A 28 14.38 -3.54 -1.37
CA VAL A 28 13.98 -3.33 0.03
C VAL A 28 13.44 -4.63 0.64
N TYR A 29 12.61 -5.36 -0.10
CA TYR A 29 12.02 -6.61 0.35
C TYR A 29 13.12 -7.65 0.68
N GLU A 30 14.05 -7.88 -0.25
CA GLU A 30 15.13 -8.85 -0.11
C GLU A 30 16.09 -8.49 1.03
N GLN A 31 16.47 -7.21 1.16
CA GLN A 31 17.42 -6.76 2.18
C GLN A 31 16.82 -6.72 3.59
N ASN A 32 15.50 -6.63 3.72
CA ASN A 32 14.82 -6.44 4.99
C ASN A 32 13.82 -7.55 5.32
N ALA A 33 13.89 -8.70 4.64
CA ALA A 33 12.92 -9.79 4.76
C ALA A 33 12.57 -10.19 6.20
N SER A 34 13.56 -10.18 7.11
CA SER A 34 13.36 -10.53 8.53
C SER A 34 12.63 -9.47 9.36
N LYS A 35 12.45 -8.26 8.83
CA LYS A 35 11.76 -7.13 9.48
C LYS A 35 10.43 -6.79 8.80
N ILE A 36 10.01 -7.56 7.80
CA ILE A 36 8.73 -7.38 7.13
C ILE A 36 7.66 -8.09 7.95
N LEU A 37 6.60 -7.36 8.30
CA LEU A 37 5.48 -7.87 9.06
C LEU A 37 4.21 -7.78 8.22
N SER A 38 3.49 -8.90 8.10
CA SER A 38 2.17 -8.96 7.48
C SER A 38 1.11 -8.31 8.37
N PHE A 39 -0.01 -7.92 7.78
CA PHE A 39 -1.16 -7.41 8.54
C PHE A 39 -1.61 -8.36 9.65
N GLU A 40 -1.70 -9.67 9.39
CA GLU A 40 -2.02 -10.67 10.42
C GLU A 40 -1.01 -10.70 11.56
N THR A 41 0.27 -10.43 11.28
CA THR A 41 1.31 -10.34 12.33
C THR A 41 1.13 -9.06 13.15
N ILE A 42 0.90 -7.93 12.48
CA ILE A 42 0.74 -6.62 13.10
C ILE A 42 -0.50 -6.58 14.01
N ILE A 43 -1.63 -7.10 13.55
CA ILE A 43 -2.90 -7.09 14.29
C ILE A 43 -2.94 -8.09 15.46
N SER A 44 -2.01 -9.04 15.53
CA SER A 44 -2.00 -10.10 16.54
C SER A 44 -1.92 -9.55 17.98
N LYS A 45 -1.05 -8.57 18.23
CA LYS A 45 -0.90 -7.93 19.54
C LYS A 45 -2.11 -7.05 19.91
N PRO A 46 -2.62 -6.18 19.02
CA PRO A 46 -3.89 -5.49 19.23
C PRO A 46 -5.06 -6.43 19.60
N LEU A 47 -5.20 -7.57 18.93
CA LEU A 47 -6.22 -8.56 19.28
C LEU A 47 -6.02 -9.12 20.69
N LEU A 48 -4.80 -9.53 21.02
CA LEU A 48 -4.47 -10.06 22.34
C LEU A 48 -4.78 -9.06 23.45
N LEU A 49 -4.38 -7.79 23.29
CA LEU A 49 -4.64 -6.72 24.27
C LEU A 49 -6.13 -6.45 24.49
N ASN A 50 -6.96 -6.74 23.50
CA ASN A 50 -8.41 -6.58 23.57
C ASN A 50 -9.14 -7.89 23.95
N ASN A 51 -8.43 -8.96 24.33
CA ASN A 51 -8.99 -10.30 24.58
C ASN A 51 -9.77 -10.87 23.38
N LEU A 52 -9.33 -10.53 22.17
CA LEU A 52 -9.89 -10.99 20.90
C LEU A 52 -8.94 -11.99 20.22
N GLY A 53 -9.45 -12.67 19.20
CA GLY A 53 -8.64 -13.55 18.36
C GLY A 53 -9.10 -13.50 16.90
N PHE A 54 -8.37 -14.16 16.00
CA PHE A 54 -8.61 -14.13 14.55
C PHE A 54 -9.99 -14.67 14.10
N LYS A 55 -10.79 -15.25 15.00
CA LYS A 55 -12.15 -15.69 14.71
C LYS A 55 -13.22 -14.69 15.16
N SER A 56 -12.84 -13.64 15.88
CA SER A 56 -13.76 -12.67 16.47
C SER A 56 -14.50 -11.86 15.39
N PRO A 57 -15.75 -11.42 15.65
CA PRO A 57 -16.50 -10.58 14.73
C PRO A 57 -15.78 -9.28 14.37
N GLU A 58 -15.09 -8.66 15.33
CA GLU A 58 -14.36 -7.39 15.19
C GLU A 58 -13.20 -7.54 14.22
N PHE A 59 -12.37 -8.58 14.39
CA PHE A 59 -11.27 -8.85 13.45
C PHE A 59 -11.79 -9.08 12.04
N LYS A 60 -12.86 -9.87 11.89
CA LYS A 60 -13.49 -10.12 10.59
C LYS A 60 -14.06 -8.83 9.97
N ALA A 61 -14.63 -7.95 10.78
CA ALA A 61 -15.15 -6.67 10.34
C ALA A 61 -14.03 -5.76 9.84
N ILE A 62 -12.94 -5.60 10.60
CA ILE A 62 -11.75 -4.83 10.22
C ILE A 62 -11.11 -5.40 8.95
N LYS A 63 -10.89 -6.71 8.89
CA LYS A 63 -10.29 -7.37 7.72
C LYS A 63 -11.13 -7.12 6.47
N ARG A 64 -12.45 -7.34 6.54
CA ARG A 64 -13.37 -7.10 5.43
C ARG A 64 -13.44 -5.62 5.05
N LYS A 65 -13.39 -4.69 6.01
CA LYS A 65 -13.35 -3.24 5.77
C LYS A 65 -12.08 -2.87 4.99
N LEU A 66 -10.95 -3.47 5.34
CA LEU A 66 -9.66 -3.25 4.68
C LEU A 66 -9.65 -3.82 3.26
N GLU A 67 -10.08 -5.08 3.09
CA GLU A 67 -10.18 -5.75 1.79
C GLU A 67 -11.06 -4.94 0.83
N LYS A 68 -12.25 -4.51 1.26
CA LYS A 68 -13.13 -3.66 0.45
C LYS A 68 -12.51 -2.33 0.07
N ALA A 69 -11.76 -1.70 0.97
CA ALA A 69 -11.09 -0.44 0.70
C ALA A 69 -10.01 -0.61 -0.39
N VAL A 70 -9.24 -1.70 -0.32
CA VAL A 70 -8.23 -2.04 -1.34
C VAL A 70 -8.88 -2.37 -2.69
N GLU A 71 -9.92 -3.21 -2.70
CA GLU A 71 -10.65 -3.59 -3.92
C GLU A 71 -11.27 -2.38 -4.62
N SER A 72 -11.89 -1.48 -3.85
CA SER A 72 -12.55 -0.27 -4.35
C SER A 72 -11.57 0.89 -4.57
N ARG A 73 -10.29 0.70 -4.20
CA ARG A 73 -9.26 1.73 -4.19
C ARG A 73 -9.70 3.01 -3.45
N HIS A 74 -10.39 2.83 -2.34
CA HIS A 74 -10.70 3.90 -1.40
C HIS A 74 -9.45 4.23 -0.58
N ASN A 75 -9.29 5.51 -0.23
CA ASN A 75 -8.21 5.92 0.66
C ASN A 75 -8.41 5.26 2.03
N ILE A 76 -7.32 4.84 2.67
CA ILE A 76 -7.35 4.18 3.99
C ILE A 76 -6.63 5.08 4.97
N LYS A 77 -7.38 5.68 5.90
CA LYS A 77 -6.86 6.65 6.85
C LYS A 77 -6.52 5.96 8.17
N PHE A 78 -5.23 5.94 8.51
CA PHE A 78 -4.73 5.62 9.85
C PHE A 78 -4.51 6.91 10.63
N LYS A 79 -4.18 6.77 11.92
CA LYS A 79 -3.95 7.90 12.82
C LYS A 79 -2.87 8.88 12.30
N ASP A 80 -1.73 8.35 11.88
CA ASP A 80 -0.55 9.17 11.55
C ASP A 80 -0.34 9.33 10.03
N PHE A 81 -1.07 8.58 9.20
CA PHE A 81 -0.93 8.64 7.74
C PHE A 81 -2.15 8.07 7.02
N THR A 82 -2.27 8.39 5.73
CA THR A 82 -3.27 7.83 4.82
C THR A 82 -2.58 7.08 3.69
N ILE A 83 -3.04 5.86 3.40
CA ILE A 83 -2.75 5.17 2.13
C ILE A 83 -3.77 5.68 1.11
N MET A 84 -3.31 6.52 0.20
CA MET A 84 -4.12 7.04 -0.88
C MET A 84 -4.02 6.17 -2.11
N PHE A 85 -5.08 6.08 -2.90
CA PHE A 85 -5.02 5.53 -4.23
C PHE A 85 -5.14 6.66 -5.25
N ASN A 86 -4.12 6.84 -6.09
CA ASN A 86 -4.14 7.90 -7.12
C ASN A 86 -3.54 7.42 -8.44
N LEU A 87 -3.91 8.05 -9.56
CA LEU A 87 -3.27 7.79 -10.85
C LEU A 87 -1.83 8.33 -10.81
N ASN A 88 -0.88 7.44 -11.06
CA ASN A 88 0.52 7.81 -11.24
C ASN A 88 1.01 7.27 -12.58
N LEU A 89 1.16 8.17 -13.55
CA LEU A 89 1.51 7.84 -14.94
C LEU A 89 2.86 7.12 -15.09
N LYS A 90 3.71 7.17 -14.06
CA LYS A 90 4.95 6.38 -13.98
C LYS A 90 4.64 4.88 -13.91
N TYR A 91 3.55 4.50 -13.24
CA TYR A 91 3.20 3.10 -12.97
C TYR A 91 2.03 2.60 -13.81
N SER A 92 0.99 3.44 -13.99
CA SER A 92 -0.17 3.09 -14.81
C SER A 92 -0.94 4.32 -15.29
N LYS A 93 -1.53 4.20 -16.48
CA LYS A 93 -2.44 5.22 -17.03
C LYS A 93 -3.90 5.03 -16.64
N VAL A 94 -4.26 3.85 -16.14
CA VAL A 94 -5.66 3.43 -15.95
C VAL A 94 -5.94 2.84 -14.58
N THR A 95 -4.90 2.58 -13.79
CA THR A 95 -5.00 1.92 -12.49
C THR A 95 -4.46 2.87 -11.41
N MET A 96 -5.26 3.18 -10.40
CA MET A 96 -4.80 4.00 -9.27
C MET A 96 -3.83 3.19 -8.41
N VAL A 97 -2.67 3.72 -8.06
CA VAL A 97 -1.67 3.03 -7.23
C VAL A 97 -1.65 3.59 -5.81
N PRO A 98 -1.25 2.79 -4.81
CA PRO A 98 -1.12 3.25 -3.45
C PRO A 98 0.04 4.24 -3.33
N MET A 99 -0.20 5.31 -2.58
CA MET A 99 0.75 6.35 -2.23
C MET A 99 0.54 6.70 -0.76
N ILE A 100 1.60 7.15 -0.09
CA ILE A 100 1.52 7.54 1.32
C ILE A 100 1.40 9.05 1.47
N ALA A 101 0.57 9.46 2.42
CA ALA A 101 0.31 10.84 2.76
C ALA A 101 0.31 11.03 4.27
N SER A 102 1.04 12.04 4.76
CA SER A 102 1.16 12.36 6.19
C SER A 102 0.18 13.44 6.67
N GLU A 103 -0.55 14.11 5.77
CA GLU A 103 -1.47 15.20 6.09
C GLU A 103 -2.89 14.92 5.60
N SER A 104 -3.86 15.71 6.06
CA SER A 104 -5.23 15.69 5.55
C SER A 104 -5.23 16.19 4.11
N ILE A 105 -5.35 15.25 3.16
CA ILE A 105 -5.38 15.59 1.74
C ILE A 105 -6.83 15.71 1.29
N PHE A 106 -7.12 16.79 0.58
CA PHE A 106 -8.33 16.95 -0.21
C PHE A 106 -8.26 15.98 -1.40
N SER A 107 -8.81 14.79 -1.21
CA SER A 107 -9.01 13.81 -2.26
C SER A 107 -10.50 13.59 -2.41
N ASP A 108 -10.98 13.62 -3.65
CA ASP A 108 -12.38 13.29 -3.96
C ASP A 108 -12.67 11.78 -3.81
N ASN A 109 -11.64 10.97 -3.54
CA ASN A 109 -11.80 9.56 -3.28
C ASN A 109 -12.37 9.33 -1.88
N HIS A 110 -13.31 8.39 -1.79
CA HIS A 110 -13.87 7.97 -0.52
C HIS A 110 -12.77 7.52 0.45
N VAL A 111 -12.93 7.89 1.73
CA VAL A 111 -11.98 7.58 2.79
C VAL A 111 -12.60 6.57 3.74
N VAL A 112 -11.92 5.44 3.92
CA VAL A 112 -12.25 4.45 4.95
C VAL A 112 -11.39 4.75 6.17
N ASP A 113 -12.04 5.16 7.24
CA ASP A 113 -11.37 5.56 8.48
C ASP A 113 -11.04 4.32 9.34
N PHE A 114 -9.75 4.17 9.65
CA PHE A 114 -9.17 3.17 10.57
C PHE A 114 -8.59 3.82 11.83
N GLU A 115 -8.69 5.14 11.98
CA GLU A 115 -8.43 5.85 13.23
C GLU A 115 -9.64 5.73 14.17
N TYR A 116 -10.85 5.87 13.62
CA TYR A 116 -12.09 5.84 14.38
C TYR A 116 -13.28 5.28 13.57
N ASP A 117 -14.15 4.55 14.25
CA ASP A 117 -15.43 4.04 13.76
C ASP A 117 -16.58 4.75 14.50
N GLN A 118 -17.46 5.41 13.76
CA GLN A 118 -18.54 6.22 14.35
C GLN A 118 -19.64 5.37 14.99
N ASP A 119 -19.82 4.13 14.51
CA ASP A 119 -20.98 3.31 14.84
C ASP A 119 -20.67 2.22 15.88
N ASP A 120 -19.39 1.88 16.10
CA ASP A 120 -18.98 0.75 16.94
C ASP A 120 -17.84 1.09 17.92
N TYR A 121 -18.20 1.33 19.18
CA TYR A 121 -17.26 1.58 20.28
C TYR A 121 -16.32 0.41 20.59
N THR A 122 -16.74 -0.84 20.37
CA THR A 122 -15.90 -2.01 20.62
C THR A 122 -14.81 -2.11 19.55
N ILE A 123 -15.13 -1.81 18.30
CA ILE A 123 -14.15 -1.68 17.21
C ILE A 123 -13.14 -0.56 17.51
N ASN A 124 -13.58 0.55 18.11
CA ASN A 124 -12.69 1.67 18.42
C ASN A 124 -11.50 1.31 19.32
N ASN A 125 -11.69 0.44 20.31
CA ASN A 125 -10.58 -0.01 21.17
C ASN A 125 -9.55 -0.82 20.38
N LEU A 126 -10.00 -1.67 19.46
CA LEU A 126 -9.13 -2.45 18.60
C LEU A 126 -8.41 -1.57 17.57
N LEU A 127 -9.09 -0.59 16.98
CA LEU A 127 -8.47 0.40 16.07
C LEU A 127 -7.43 1.25 16.79
N ALA A 128 -7.70 1.71 18.01
CA ALA A 128 -6.73 2.46 18.80
C ALA A 128 -5.47 1.63 19.11
N ALA A 129 -5.64 0.36 19.51
CA ALA A 129 -4.53 -0.56 19.74
C ALA A 129 -3.75 -0.85 18.44
N LEU A 130 -4.45 -1.03 17.32
CA LEU A 130 -3.83 -1.23 16.00
C LEU A 130 -2.98 -0.03 15.58
N ASN A 131 -3.51 1.19 15.65
CA ASN A 131 -2.76 2.39 15.29
C ASN A 131 -1.53 2.57 16.19
N THR A 132 -1.67 2.31 17.50
CA THR A 132 -0.54 2.36 18.43
C THR A 132 0.55 1.36 18.06
N GLU A 133 0.17 0.13 17.69
CA GLU A 133 1.11 -0.91 17.25
C GLU A 133 1.81 -0.54 15.94
N ILE A 134 1.07 0.01 14.97
CA ILE A 134 1.63 0.48 13.70
C ILE A 134 2.70 1.54 13.95
N THR A 135 2.40 2.55 14.77
CA THR A 135 3.35 3.62 15.12
C THR A 135 4.59 3.07 15.82
N ASP A 136 4.43 2.15 16.80
CA ASP A 136 5.56 1.52 17.50
C ASP A 136 6.46 0.75 16.52
N LEU A 137 5.88 -0.13 15.68
CA LEU A 137 6.64 -0.96 14.77
C LEU A 137 7.39 -0.13 13.72
N ILE A 138 6.78 0.92 13.17
CA ILE A 138 7.45 1.85 12.25
C ILE A 138 8.61 2.54 12.97
N SER A 139 8.42 3.03 14.20
CA SER A 139 9.47 3.71 14.97
C SER A 139 10.66 2.81 15.29
N ARG A 140 10.43 1.51 15.38
CA ARG A 140 11.46 0.47 15.62
C ARG A 140 12.13 -0.02 14.34
N GLY A 141 11.76 0.53 13.19
CA GLY A 141 12.38 0.23 11.89
C GLY A 141 11.87 -1.06 11.24
N PHE A 142 10.65 -1.49 11.56
CA PHE A 142 9.97 -2.56 10.83
C PHE A 142 9.36 -2.05 9.53
N TYR A 143 9.15 -2.98 8.60
CA TYR A 143 8.48 -2.75 7.32
C TYR A 143 7.10 -3.40 7.38
N LEU A 144 6.06 -2.63 7.16
CA LEU A 144 4.68 -3.07 7.36
C LEU A 144 4.00 -3.33 6.02
N GLU A 145 3.49 -4.54 5.84
CA GLU A 145 2.56 -4.88 4.78
C GLU A 145 1.13 -4.78 5.33
N LEU A 146 0.59 -3.55 5.39
CA LEU A 146 -0.78 -3.31 5.85
C LEU A 146 -1.82 -3.66 4.78
N ILE A 147 -1.47 -3.50 3.50
CA ILE A 147 -2.27 -3.98 2.38
C ILE A 147 -1.38 -4.85 1.48
N PRO A 148 -1.94 -5.83 0.76
CA PRO A 148 -1.13 -6.80 0.00
C PRO A 148 -0.17 -6.15 -0.98
N ASN A 149 1.03 -6.72 -1.11
CA ASN A 149 2.05 -6.33 -2.10
C ASN A 149 2.59 -4.91 -1.90
N THR A 150 2.56 -4.41 -0.66
CA THR A 150 3.08 -3.10 -0.29
C THR A 150 4.02 -3.19 0.90
N LEU A 151 4.95 -2.24 1.00
CA LEU A 151 5.84 -2.08 2.14
C LEU A 151 5.81 -0.62 2.59
N ILE A 152 5.37 -0.41 3.83
CA ILE A 152 5.34 0.88 4.49
C ILE A 152 6.44 0.93 5.54
N PHE A 153 7.28 1.95 5.51
CA PHE A 153 8.43 2.06 6.43
C PHE A 153 8.91 3.49 6.57
N GLN A 154 9.61 3.78 7.67
CA GLN A 154 10.23 5.07 7.89
C GLN A 154 11.47 5.22 6.98
N GLY A 155 11.41 6.17 6.04
CA GLY A 155 12.57 6.63 5.30
C GLY A 155 13.35 7.72 6.05
N PRO A 156 14.44 8.26 5.47
CA PRO A 156 15.26 9.28 6.13
C PRO A 156 14.47 10.51 6.60
N ASP A 157 13.55 11.00 5.76
CA ASP A 157 12.82 12.25 6.04
C ASP A 157 11.32 12.04 6.30
N SER A 158 10.77 10.92 5.84
CA SER A 158 9.32 10.70 5.81
C SER A 158 9.00 9.22 5.64
N LEU A 159 7.77 8.87 6.02
CA LEU A 159 7.19 7.56 5.73
C LEU A 159 7.18 7.33 4.22
N LYS A 160 7.55 6.12 3.79
CA LYS A 160 7.57 5.69 2.39
C LYS A 160 6.64 4.50 2.22
N LEU A 161 6.09 4.38 1.00
CA LEU A 161 5.34 3.21 0.56
C LEU A 161 5.92 2.77 -0.78
N PHE A 162 6.42 1.53 -0.83
CA PHE A 162 6.76 0.83 -2.05
C PHE A 162 5.78 -0.30 -2.31
N PHE A 163 5.62 -0.69 -3.56
CA PHE A 163 4.73 -1.77 -3.97
C PHE A 163 5.29 -2.52 -5.18
N ASN A 164 4.82 -3.75 -5.40
CA ASN A 164 5.20 -4.54 -6.57
C ASN A 164 4.14 -4.46 -7.70
N GLN A 165 4.45 -5.11 -8.83
CA GLN A 165 3.61 -5.09 -10.02
C GLN A 165 2.17 -5.63 -9.81
N GLU A 166 1.94 -6.53 -8.84
CA GLU A 166 0.63 -7.14 -8.58
C GLU A 166 -0.43 -6.12 -8.19
N VAL A 167 -0.04 -4.96 -7.66
CA VAL A 167 -0.96 -3.86 -7.32
C VAL A 167 -1.57 -3.21 -8.57
N VAL A 168 -0.85 -3.28 -9.70
CA VAL A 168 -1.23 -2.67 -10.98
C VAL A 168 -1.82 -3.70 -11.94
N SER A 169 -1.35 -4.95 -11.86
CA SER A 169 -1.90 -6.09 -12.58
C SER A 169 -3.39 -6.16 -12.28
N LYS A 170 -4.23 -5.81 -13.25
CA LYS A 170 -5.67 -5.98 -13.10
C LYS A 170 -5.92 -7.43 -12.74
N VAL A 171 -6.67 -7.65 -11.67
CA VAL A 171 -7.57 -8.80 -11.56
C VAL A 171 -8.49 -8.69 -12.78
N ALA A 172 -8.07 -9.23 -13.91
CA ALA A 172 -8.94 -9.53 -15.01
C ALA A 172 -9.87 -10.62 -14.49
N LYS A 173 -10.98 -10.22 -13.86
CA LYS A 173 -12.15 -11.07 -13.83
C LYS A 173 -12.53 -11.26 -15.30
N VAL A 174 -12.19 -12.44 -15.83
CA VAL A 174 -12.82 -12.98 -17.02
C VAL A 174 -14.31 -13.05 -16.67
N GLU A 175 -15.12 -12.32 -17.43
CA GLU A 175 -16.58 -12.41 -17.38
C GLU A 175 -17.07 -13.84 -17.68
#